data_AF-A0A3D1FA07-F1
#
_entry.id   AF-A0A3D1FA07-F1
#
_cell.length_a   1.000
_cell.length_b   1.000
_cell.length_c   1.000
_cell.angle_alpha   90.00
_cell.angle_beta   90.00
_cell.angle_gamma   90.00
#
_symmetry.space_group_name_H-M   'P 1'
#
loop_
_entity.id
_entity.type
_entity.pdbx_description
1 polymer ?
#
loop_
_entity_poly.entity_id
_entity_poly.type
_entity_poly.pdbx_seq_one_letter_code
_entity_poly.pdbx_strand_id
1 'polypeptide(L)'
;MCGISGLYSLNGRSIRFDVLRKMSQLLLHRGPDGEGYFLSDTRLKKFDVHYNSADSFNVNGLKPDLGLAHRRLSIIDLSVIARQPMSNDDGSLWIVFNGEIYNYIELRR
;
A
#
# COMPACT_ATOMS: atom_id res chain seq x y z
N MET A 1 10.45 -4.46 11.68
CA MET A 1 10.28 -3.27 10.83
C MET A 1 9.43 -3.63 9.63
N CYS A 2 8.40 -2.84 9.29
CA CYS A 2 7.52 -3.03 8.13
C CYS A 2 8.22 -3.41 6.81
N GLY A 3 7.47 -3.93 5.86
CA GLY A 3 7.91 -4.18 4.48
C GLY A 3 7.16 -3.30 3.48
N ILE A 4 7.84 -2.86 2.42
CA ILE A 4 7.24 -2.17 1.28
C ILE A 4 7.64 -2.85 -0.01
N SER A 5 6.73 -2.87 -0.98
CA SER A 5 7.02 -3.30 -2.35
C SER A 5 6.16 -2.53 -3.33
N GLY A 6 6.59 -2.39 -4.58
CA GLY A 6 5.82 -1.71 -5.60
C GLY A 6 6.13 -2.20 -7.02
N LEU A 7 5.20 -1.97 -7.93
CA LEU A 7 5.33 -2.22 -9.35
C LEU A 7 4.84 -0.98 -10.11
N TYR A 8 5.61 -0.54 -11.10
CA TYR A 8 5.21 0.53 -12.00
C TYR A 8 5.54 0.16 -13.44
N SER A 9 4.59 0.38 -14.33
CA SER A 9 4.67 0.00 -15.74
C SER A 9 4.83 1.24 -16.61
N LEU A 10 6.04 1.44 -17.14
CA LEU A 10 6.38 2.59 -17.98
C LEU A 10 5.82 2.51 -19.41
N ASN A 11 5.39 1.33 -19.85
CA ASN A 11 4.88 1.11 -21.21
C ASN A 11 3.34 1.11 -21.27
N GLY A 12 2.67 1.50 -20.19
CA GLY A 12 1.21 1.54 -20.11
C GLY A 12 0.54 0.16 -20.07
N ARG A 13 1.29 -0.94 -19.94
CA ARG A 13 0.67 -2.25 -19.70
C ARG A 13 0.16 -2.32 -18.27
N SER A 14 -0.97 -3.00 -18.09
CA SER A 14 -1.46 -3.28 -16.74
C SER A 14 -0.43 -4.11 -15.99
N ILE A 15 -0.12 -3.72 -14.75
CA ILE A 15 0.64 -4.55 -13.83
C ILE A 15 -0.19 -5.74 -13.39
N ARG A 16 0.51 -6.78 -12.96
CA ARG A 16 -0.09 -8.00 -12.41
C ARG A 16 -0.13 -7.93 -10.89
N PHE A 17 -1.33 -7.90 -10.33
CA PHE A 17 -1.52 -7.88 -8.88
C PHE A 17 -0.93 -9.12 -8.20
N ASP A 18 -1.02 -10.30 -8.80
CA ASP A 18 -0.48 -11.53 -8.19
C ASP A 18 1.04 -11.47 -8.00
N VAL A 19 1.75 -10.74 -8.87
CA VAL A 19 3.20 -10.49 -8.72
C VAL A 19 3.46 -9.56 -7.54
N LEU A 20 2.76 -8.43 -7.45
CA LEU A 20 2.88 -7.48 -6.33
C LEU A 20 2.56 -8.17 -4.99
N ARG A 21 1.48 -8.98 -4.96
CA ARG A 21 1.11 -9.76 -3.79
C ARG A 21 2.22 -10.74 -3.42
N LYS A 22 2.79 -11.50 -4.36
CA LYS A 22 3.91 -12.41 -4.07
C LYS A 22 5.12 -11.67 -3.49
N MET A 23 5.47 -10.50 -4.03
CA MET A 23 6.53 -9.65 -3.48
C MET A 23 6.24 -9.25 -2.02
N SER A 24 5.03 -8.77 -1.75
CA SER A 24 4.58 -8.42 -0.39
C SER A 24 4.56 -9.63 0.55
N GLN A 25 4.21 -10.82 0.07
CA GLN A 25 4.17 -12.05 0.87
C GLN A 25 5.57 -12.49 1.34
N LEU A 26 6.61 -12.31 0.51
CA LEU A 26 8.00 -12.56 0.93
C LEU A 26 8.44 -11.65 2.09
N LEU A 27 7.79 -10.49 2.25
CA LEU A 27 8.04 -9.53 3.32
C LEU A 27 7.16 -9.76 4.57
N LEU A 28 6.40 -10.86 4.66
CA LEU A 28 5.52 -11.13 5.81
C LEU A 28 6.27 -11.09 7.15
N HIS A 29 7.48 -11.67 7.20
CA HIS A 29 8.33 -11.70 8.40
C HIS A 29 8.73 -10.30 8.90
N ARG A 30 8.64 -9.27 8.05
CA ARG A 30 8.92 -7.88 8.40
C ARG A 30 7.72 -7.17 9.03
N GLY A 31 6.51 -7.54 8.61
CA GLY A 31 5.27 -6.95 9.07
C GLY A 31 4.14 -7.97 9.14
N PRO A 32 4.10 -8.77 10.23
CA PRO A 32 3.12 -9.85 10.39
C PRO A 32 1.72 -9.37 10.81
N ASP A 33 1.57 -8.12 11.25
CA ASP A 33 0.34 -7.64 11.90
C ASP A 33 -0.71 -7.13 10.91
N GLY A 34 -0.33 -6.85 9.65
CA GLY A 34 -1.27 -6.37 8.66
C GLY A 34 -0.67 -6.21 7.27
N GLU A 35 -1.55 -6.02 6.30
CA GLU A 35 -1.18 -5.74 4.92
C GLU A 35 -2.14 -4.77 4.25
N GLY A 36 -1.63 -4.05 3.26
CA GLY A 36 -2.43 -3.21 2.38
C GLY A 36 -1.83 -3.10 0.99
N TYR A 37 -2.69 -2.81 0.03
CA TYR A 37 -2.37 -2.69 -1.39
C TYR A 37 -3.10 -1.48 -1.97
N PHE A 38 -2.38 -0.66 -2.72
CA PHE A 38 -2.91 0.43 -3.53
C PHE A 38 -2.63 0.09 -4.99
N LEU A 39 -3.65 0.13 -5.84
CA LEU A 39 -3.54 -0.05 -7.28
C LEU A 39 -4.09 1.17 -7.98
N SER A 40 -3.40 1.68 -9.00
CA SER A 40 -3.86 2.84 -9.76
C SER A 40 -3.68 2.65 -11.25
N ASP A 41 -4.70 3.06 -12.01
CA ASP A 41 -4.55 3.47 -13.40
C ASP A 41 -4.22 4.96 -13.41
N THR A 42 -2.93 5.27 -13.49
CA THR A 42 -2.42 6.64 -13.35
C THR A 42 -2.91 7.56 -14.46
N ARG A 43 -3.25 7.01 -15.64
CA ARG A 43 -3.77 7.78 -16.79
C ARG A 43 -5.21 8.23 -16.56
N LEU A 44 -6.01 7.37 -15.95
CA LEU A 44 -7.41 7.66 -15.66
C LEU A 44 -7.61 8.31 -14.27
N LYS A 45 -6.53 8.45 -13.49
CA LYS A 45 -6.58 8.89 -12.09
C LYS A 45 -7.59 8.09 -11.26
N LYS A 46 -7.72 6.79 -11.58
CA LYS A 46 -8.54 5.84 -10.83
C LYS A 46 -7.64 4.99 -9.97
N PHE A 47 -8.10 4.65 -8.79
CA PHE A 47 -7.38 3.76 -7.89
C PHE A 47 -8.35 2.87 -7.12
N ASP A 48 -7.81 1.80 -6.58
CA ASP A 48 -8.49 0.91 -5.64
C ASP A 48 -7.52 0.53 -4.52
N VAL A 49 -8.05 0.34 -3.30
CA VAL A 49 -7.25 0.09 -2.10
C VAL A 49 -7.83 -1.04 -1.29
N HIS A 50 -6.98 -1.99 -0.93
CA HIS A 50 -7.38 -3.20 -0.24
C HIS A 50 -6.52 -3.42 0.99
N TYR A 51 -7.16 -3.79 2.09
CA TYR A 51 -6.50 -4.15 3.34
C TYR A 51 -6.95 -5.56 3.75
N ASN A 52 -6.01 -6.40 4.19
CA ASN A 52 -6.23 -7.79 4.63
C ASN A 52 -6.78 -8.71 3.51
N SER A 53 -5.92 -9.57 2.94
CA SER A 53 -6.10 -10.29 1.67
C SER A 53 -7.14 -11.41 1.60
N ALA A 54 -8.20 -11.38 2.40
CA ALA A 54 -9.22 -12.44 2.43
C ALA A 54 -10.19 -12.41 1.24
N ASP A 55 -10.46 -11.24 0.66
CA ASP A 55 -11.45 -11.13 -0.42
C ASP A 55 -10.81 -11.03 -1.80
N SER A 56 -11.32 -11.87 -2.68
CA SER A 56 -11.10 -11.87 -4.13
C SER A 56 -10.95 -10.45 -4.66
N PHE A 57 -9.79 -10.16 -5.26
CA PHE A 57 -9.50 -8.85 -5.81
C PHE A 57 -10.40 -8.57 -7.02
N ASN A 58 -11.51 -7.87 -6.79
CA ASN A 58 -12.35 -7.37 -7.86
C ASN A 58 -11.92 -5.94 -8.19
N VAL A 59 -10.97 -5.82 -9.12
CA VAL A 59 -10.47 -4.53 -9.59
C VAL A 59 -11.51 -3.71 -10.37
N ASN A 60 -12.79 -4.10 -10.44
CA ASN A 60 -13.88 -3.35 -11.09
C ASN A 60 -13.52 -2.81 -12.49
N GLY A 61 -12.77 -3.59 -13.29
CA GLY A 61 -12.32 -3.18 -14.62
C GLY A 61 -11.13 -2.20 -14.66
N LEU A 62 -10.51 -1.88 -13.52
CA LEU A 62 -9.27 -1.13 -13.43
C LEU A 62 -8.14 -1.89 -14.14
N LYS A 63 -7.35 -1.17 -14.94
CA LYS A 63 -6.13 -1.66 -15.59
C LYS A 63 -4.92 -0.97 -14.98
N PRO A 64 -4.57 -1.29 -13.72
CA PRO A 64 -3.58 -0.51 -12.98
C PRO A 64 -2.22 -0.60 -13.66
N ASP A 65 -1.53 0.52 -13.80
CA ASP A 65 -0.13 0.60 -14.23
C ASP A 65 0.82 0.90 -13.06
N LEU A 66 0.27 1.22 -11.89
CA LEU A 66 0.99 1.41 -10.63
C LEU A 66 0.38 0.53 -9.53
N GLY A 67 1.23 -0.04 -8.69
CA GLY A 67 0.83 -0.75 -7.48
C GLY A 67 1.83 -0.56 -6.35
N LEU A 68 1.33 -0.28 -5.16
CA LEU A 68 2.11 -0.19 -3.92
C LEU A 68 1.55 -1.20 -2.92
N ALA A 69 2.43 -1.82 -2.13
CA ALA A 69 2.03 -2.74 -1.07
C ALA A 69 2.83 -2.49 0.20
N HIS A 70 2.17 -2.73 1.34
CA HIS A 70 2.73 -2.56 2.67
C HIS A 70 2.49 -3.81 3.52
N ARG A 71 3.49 -4.17 4.32
CA ARG A 71 3.44 -5.15 5.40
C ARG A 71 3.70 -4.43 6.71
N ARG A 72 2.76 -4.53 7.64
CA ARG A 72 2.77 -3.72 8.85
C ARG A 72 3.30 -4.51 10.04
N LEU A 73 4.31 -3.95 10.70
CA LEU A 73 4.61 -4.24 12.10
C LEU A 73 4.10 -3.04 12.90
N SER A 74 3.22 -3.31 13.85
CA SER A 74 2.47 -2.31 14.60
C SER A 74 3.26 -1.96 15.87
N ILE A 75 3.89 -0.78 15.88
CA ILE A 75 4.70 -0.30 17.01
C ILE A 75 4.11 0.99 17.58
N ILE A 76 3.96 2.00 16.74
CA ILE A 76 3.33 3.29 17.09
C ILE A 76 1.95 3.35 16.45
N ASP A 77 0.93 3.67 17.25
CA ASP A 77 -0.49 3.63 16.92
C ASP A 77 -0.94 2.23 16.45
N LEU A 78 -1.49 1.42 17.35
CA LEU A 78 -1.89 0.04 17.04
C LEU A 78 -3.24 -0.05 16.32
N SER A 79 -3.91 1.06 16.08
CA SER A 79 -5.26 1.08 15.53
C SER A 79 -5.30 0.73 14.03
N VAL A 80 -6.51 0.42 13.55
CA VAL A 80 -6.78 0.15 12.14
C VAL A 80 -6.72 1.40 11.25
N ILE A 81 -6.73 2.61 11.83
CA ILE A 81 -6.61 3.84 11.06
C ILE A 81 -5.16 4.11 10.63
N ALA A 82 -4.19 3.54 11.37
CA ALA A 82 -2.77 3.61 11.02
C ALA A 82 -2.33 2.51 10.02
N ARG A 83 -3.29 1.97 9.24
CA ARG A 83 -3.01 1.07 8.12
C ARG A 83 -2.34 1.84 6.98
N GLN A 84 -1.55 1.11 6.19
CA GLN A 84 -0.91 1.63 4.99
C GLN A 84 -1.19 0.70 3.80
N PRO A 85 -1.19 1.20 2.54
CA PRO A 85 -0.89 2.57 2.10
C PRO A 85 -1.83 3.62 2.69
N MET A 86 -1.32 4.80 3.05
CA MET A 86 -2.10 5.87 3.67
C MET A 86 -2.34 6.99 2.66
N SER A 87 -3.53 7.58 2.67
CA SER A 87 -3.84 8.75 1.86
C SER A 87 -3.80 10.05 2.66
N ASN A 88 -3.71 11.18 1.97
CA ASN A 88 -4.14 12.46 2.52
C ASN A 88 -5.69 12.55 2.56
N ASP A 89 -6.21 13.69 3.04
CA ASP A 89 -7.65 13.88 3.32
C ASP A 89 -8.56 13.72 2.11
N ASP A 90 -8.09 14.08 0.91
CA ASP A 90 -8.88 14.01 -0.34
C ASP A 90 -8.52 12.80 -1.23
N GLY A 91 -7.60 11.94 -0.79
CA GLY A 91 -7.19 10.76 -1.54
C GLY A 91 -6.34 11.04 -2.79
N SER A 92 -5.85 12.27 -2.98
CA SER A 92 -5.00 12.63 -4.14
C SER A 92 -3.55 12.20 -3.99
N LEU A 93 -3.07 12.01 -2.76
CA LEU A 93 -1.71 11.59 -2.43
C LEU A 93 -1.74 10.30 -1.60
N TRP A 94 -0.85 9.38 -1.93
CA TRP A 94 -0.73 8.09 -1.26
C TRP A 94 0.72 7.81 -0.89
N ILE A 95 0.94 7.22 0.29
CA ILE A 95 2.26 6.87 0.80
C ILE A 95 2.31 5.44 1.32
N VAL A 96 3.45 4.79 1.08
CA VAL A 96 3.93 3.65 1.86
C VAL A 96 5.23 4.05 2.54
N PHE A 97 5.38 3.69 3.80
CA PHE A 97 6.48 4.11 4.65
C PHE A 97 6.95 2.95 5.53
N ASN A 98 8.27 2.74 5.53
CA ASN A 98 8.95 1.87 6.47
C ASN A 98 10.07 2.67 7.16
N GLY A 99 9.89 2.93 8.43
CA GLY A 99 10.84 3.61 9.31
C GLY A 99 10.10 4.19 10.51
N GLU A 100 10.82 4.96 11.31
CA GLU A 100 10.28 5.68 12.45
C GLU A 100 10.64 7.17 12.33
N ILE A 101 9.64 8.04 12.47
CA ILE A 101 9.85 9.49 12.58
C ILE A 101 9.93 9.82 14.07
N TYR A 102 11.15 9.92 14.60
CA TYR A 102 11.35 10.06 16.05
C TYR A 102 10.76 11.35 16.62
N ASN A 103 10.81 12.44 15.88
CA ASN A 103 10.27 13.76 16.26
C ASN A 103 8.85 14.01 15.72
N TYR A 104 8.04 12.96 15.57
CA TYR A 104 6.67 13.09 15.02
C TYR A 104 5.76 13.95 15.89
N ILE A 105 6.00 14.03 17.20
CA ILE A 105 5.22 14.85 18.13
C ILE A 105 5.47 16.34 17.85
N GLU A 106 6.72 16.71 17.62
CA GLU A 106 7.13 18.08 17.30
C GLU A 106 6.67 18.48 15.89
N LEU A 107 6.71 17.55 14.93
CA LEU A 107 6.32 17.78 13.54
C LEU A 107 4.80 17.86 13.32
N ARG A 108 3.98 17.30 14.22
CA ARG A 108 2.50 17.31 14.09
C ARG A 108 1.87 18.68 14.42
N ARG A 109 2.66 19.72 14.66
CA ARG A 109 2.19 21.05 15.04
C ARG A 109 1.65 21.85 13.86
#